data_AF-A0A2E7ME09-F1
#
_entry.id   AF-A0A2E7ME09-F1
#
_cell.length_a   1.000
_cell.length_b   1.000
_cell.length_c   1.000
_cell.angle_alpha   90.00
_cell.angle_beta   90.00
_cell.angle_gamma   90.00
#
_symmetry.space_group_name_H-M   'P 1'
#
loop_
_entity.id
_entity.type
_entity.pdbx_description
1 polymer ?
#
loop_
_entity_poly.entity_id
_entity_poly.type
_entity_poly.pdbx_seq_one_letter_code
_entity_poly.pdbx_strand_id
1 'polypeptide(L)'
;MSGSQRLILGVALGLGAIGLLSGCFDEEIVQQDLDGTLVLPADSVTDPRYAGMIYVGIYEGFDGEQLGYPYPTTGPRVGDNPIGDALPYGGTSIGAYAFPCYRAIRCQVLTGRYADLDELLEVHPVNEEDGSTVDREGMFDQCSWYYGWNAIDEFTFIGSDELDFVQRANGDWVSDFRAWHSRLPEGAILWAFSDNDYTSCSPDQGPINRKRSEDDQYFREGSNFNDVLNFPDKYITEGDFVTSDFQVIEAGVTSGYELVLDYRRD
;
A
#
# COMPACT_ATOMS: atom_id res chain seq x y z
N MET A 1 -57.49 45.60 51.27
CA MET A 1 -57.43 44.15 51.49
C MET A 1 -58.24 43.49 50.39
N SER A 2 -57.63 42.56 49.64
CA SER A 2 -58.25 41.63 48.67
C SER A 2 -59.00 42.30 47.50
N GLY A 3 -58.63 42.18 46.22
CA GLY A 3 -58.00 41.08 45.51
C GLY A 3 -58.95 40.65 44.38
N SER A 4 -58.48 40.67 43.12
CA SER A 4 -58.87 39.80 41.98
C SER A 4 -58.56 40.55 40.66
N GLN A 5 -57.33 40.52 40.14
CA GLN A 5 -56.83 39.57 39.13
C GLN A 5 -57.78 39.33 37.94
N ARG A 6 -57.51 40.02 36.82
CA ARG A 6 -57.76 39.50 35.47
C ARG A 6 -56.45 39.54 34.70
N LEU A 7 -55.77 38.40 34.68
CA LEU A 7 -54.60 38.15 33.86
C LEU A 7 -55.12 37.75 32.47
N ILE A 8 -54.92 38.63 31.49
CA ILE A 8 -54.99 38.28 30.07
C ILE A 8 -53.60 37.77 29.71
N LEU A 9 -53.44 36.45 29.58
CA LEU A 9 -52.23 35.88 28.97
C LEU A 9 -52.61 35.36 27.60
N GLY A 10 -52.15 36.10 26.58
CA GLY A 10 -52.31 35.77 25.18
C GLY A 10 -51.55 34.50 24.82
N VAL A 11 -52.19 33.73 23.97
CA VAL A 11 -51.66 32.59 23.25
C VAL A 11 -50.53 33.06 22.33
N ALA A 12 -49.28 32.81 22.71
CA ALA A 12 -48.13 32.83 21.81
C ALA A 12 -47.85 31.38 21.38
N LEU A 13 -48.51 30.99 20.29
CA LEU A 13 -48.38 29.69 19.65
C LEU A 13 -47.34 29.81 18.54
N GLY A 14 -46.33 28.95 18.58
CA GLY A 14 -45.55 28.55 17.40
C GLY A 14 -44.32 29.41 17.09
N LEU A 15 -43.18 29.03 17.65
CA LEU A 15 -41.83 29.08 17.04
C LEU A 15 -40.84 28.53 18.06
N GLY A 16 -40.97 27.25 18.38
CA GLY A 16 -40.05 26.54 19.26
C GLY A 16 -39.68 25.20 18.64
N ALA A 17 -38.39 25.00 18.41
CA ALA A 17 -37.72 23.72 18.16
C ALA A 17 -37.85 23.08 16.76
N ILE A 18 -37.43 23.80 15.71
CA ILE A 18 -36.79 23.15 14.54
C ILE A 18 -35.41 23.79 14.38
N GLY A 19 -34.46 23.37 15.21
CA GLY A 19 -33.11 23.96 15.20
C GLY A 19 -32.05 23.18 15.98
N LEU A 20 -32.31 21.93 16.38
CA LEU A 20 -31.36 21.10 17.13
C LEU A 20 -31.31 19.65 16.63
N LEU A 21 -31.50 19.43 15.33
CA LEU A 21 -31.21 18.14 14.69
C LEU A 21 -30.09 18.26 13.64
N SER A 22 -29.19 19.24 13.78
CA SER A 22 -27.81 19.03 13.35
C SER A 22 -27.10 18.22 14.45
N GLY A 23 -27.58 17.00 14.68
CA GLY A 23 -26.79 16.02 15.40
C GLY A 23 -25.58 15.76 14.52
N CYS A 24 -24.45 16.39 14.83
CA CYS A 24 -23.17 15.80 14.47
C CYS A 24 -23.20 14.41 15.10
N PHE A 25 -23.42 13.38 14.28
CA PHE A 25 -23.21 12.02 14.72
C PHE A 25 -21.74 11.94 15.06
N ASP A 26 -21.42 12.04 16.34
CA ASP A 26 -20.12 11.68 16.87
C ASP A 26 -20.10 10.15 16.83
N GLU A 27 -19.74 9.62 15.67
CA GLU A 27 -19.43 8.21 15.54
C GLU A 27 -18.16 7.98 16.37
N GLU A 28 -18.33 7.51 17.61
CA GLU A 28 -17.26 6.98 18.47
C GLU A 28 -16.66 5.69 17.86
N ILE A 29 -16.32 5.72 16.58
CA ILE A 29 -15.57 4.67 15.92
C ILE A 29 -14.12 4.86 16.37
N VAL A 30 -13.71 3.96 17.26
CA VAL A 30 -12.35 3.86 17.74
C VAL A 30 -11.46 3.45 16.57
N GLN A 31 -10.86 4.45 15.91
CA GLN A 31 -9.82 4.23 14.89
C GLN A 31 -8.55 3.76 15.58
N GLN A 32 -7.98 2.66 15.10
CA GLN A 32 -6.78 2.06 15.67
C GLN A 32 -5.89 1.61 14.53
N ASP A 33 -4.70 2.18 14.46
CA ASP A 33 -3.68 1.70 13.55
C ASP A 33 -2.93 0.54 14.20
N LEU A 34 -2.44 -0.38 13.37
CA LEU A 34 -1.59 -1.48 13.81
C LEU A 34 -0.16 -1.23 13.35
N ASP A 35 0.77 -1.16 14.29
CA ASP A 35 2.21 -1.05 14.02
C ASP A 35 2.87 -2.42 14.14
N GLY A 36 3.80 -2.73 13.25
CA GLY A 36 4.55 -3.97 13.30
C GLY A 36 5.82 -3.94 12.47
N THR A 37 6.48 -5.09 12.43
CA THR A 37 7.71 -5.30 11.66
C THR A 37 7.49 -6.42 10.66
N LEU A 38 8.04 -6.24 9.46
CA LEU A 38 8.09 -7.27 8.44
C LEU A 38 9.54 -7.70 8.23
N VAL A 39 9.75 -9.00 8.18
CA VAL A 39 11.06 -9.64 8.10
C VAL A 39 11.16 -10.39 6.78
N LEU A 40 12.19 -10.07 6.00
CA LEU A 40 12.67 -10.86 4.88
C LEU A 40 13.89 -11.67 5.36
N PRO A 41 13.78 -13.00 5.42
CA PRO A 41 14.89 -13.87 5.83
C PRO A 41 16.11 -13.72 4.91
N ALA A 42 17.30 -13.64 5.50
CA ALA A 42 18.55 -13.44 4.76
C ALA A 42 18.89 -14.58 3.77
N ASP A 43 18.39 -15.78 4.04
CA ASP A 43 18.56 -16.96 3.19
C ASP A 43 17.68 -16.94 1.94
N SER A 44 16.63 -16.12 1.97
CA SER A 44 15.63 -15.99 0.91
C SER A 44 15.82 -14.71 0.11
N VAL A 45 16.33 -13.64 0.74
CA VAL A 45 16.57 -12.33 0.13
C VAL A 45 17.97 -11.85 0.45
N THR A 46 18.87 -11.89 -0.55
CA THR A 46 20.22 -11.34 -0.41
C THR A 46 20.23 -9.82 -0.40
N ASP A 47 19.23 -9.21 -1.03
CA ASP A 47 19.13 -7.78 -1.23
C ASP A 47 17.64 -7.36 -1.33
N PRO A 48 17.17 -6.46 -0.45
CA PRO A 48 15.75 -6.09 -0.35
C PRO A 48 15.26 -5.33 -1.59
N ARG A 49 16.15 -4.86 -2.47
CA ARG A 49 15.80 -4.21 -3.75
C ARG A 49 15.14 -5.17 -4.72
N TYR A 50 15.42 -6.46 -4.58
CA TYR A 50 14.77 -7.52 -5.37
C TYR A 50 13.45 -7.99 -4.77
N ALA A 51 13.10 -7.55 -3.56
CA ALA A 51 11.76 -7.72 -3.05
C ALA A 51 10.87 -6.64 -3.67
N GLY A 52 9.82 -7.11 -4.35
CA GLY A 52 8.80 -6.26 -4.92
C GLY A 52 8.00 -5.49 -3.87
N MET A 53 6.84 -5.00 -4.28
CA MET A 53 6.01 -4.26 -3.33
C MET A 53 5.34 -5.24 -2.39
N ILE A 54 5.41 -4.95 -1.09
CA ILE A 54 4.87 -5.83 -0.06
C ILE A 54 3.56 -5.27 0.41
N TYR A 55 2.52 -6.07 0.30
CA TYR A 55 1.17 -5.74 0.71
C TYR A 55 0.87 -6.39 2.05
N VAL A 56 0.42 -5.60 3.01
CA VAL A 56 0.05 -6.06 4.35
C VAL A 56 -1.45 -5.82 4.54
N GLY A 57 -2.20 -6.86 4.84
CA GLY A 57 -3.64 -6.78 5.06
C GLY A 57 -4.06 -7.40 6.40
N ILE A 58 -5.19 -6.93 6.93
CA ILE A 58 -5.83 -7.52 8.10
C ILE A 58 -7.14 -8.17 7.67
N TYR A 59 -7.28 -9.46 7.93
CA TYR A 59 -8.36 -10.30 7.40
C TYR A 59 -9.15 -10.97 8.52
N GLU A 60 -10.36 -11.43 8.22
CA GLU A 60 -11.22 -12.13 9.19
C GLU A 60 -10.71 -13.52 9.59
N GLY A 61 -9.87 -14.12 8.74
CA GLY A 61 -9.45 -15.49 8.91
C GLY A 61 -8.34 -15.87 7.95
N PHE A 62 -7.92 -17.12 8.08
CA PHE A 62 -6.81 -17.73 7.37
C PHE A 62 -7.19 -19.12 6.89
N ASP A 63 -6.79 -19.44 5.65
CA ASP A 63 -6.89 -20.76 5.03
C ASP A 63 -5.49 -21.19 4.57
N GLY A 64 -4.94 -22.22 5.24
CA GLY A 64 -3.60 -22.73 4.93
C GLY A 64 -3.55 -23.77 3.80
N GLU A 65 -4.69 -24.24 3.31
CA GLU A 65 -4.77 -25.42 2.44
C GLU A 65 -5.30 -25.11 1.03
N GLN A 66 -6.04 -24.01 0.85
CA GLN A 66 -6.79 -23.76 -0.39
C GLN A 66 -5.93 -23.63 -1.65
N LEU A 67 -4.74 -23.00 -1.57
CA LEU A 67 -3.93 -22.63 -2.73
C LEU A 67 -2.54 -23.28 -2.76
N GLY A 68 -2.28 -24.24 -1.86
CA GLY A 68 -0.94 -24.82 -1.67
C GLY A 68 0.00 -23.94 -0.86
N TYR A 69 -0.46 -22.77 -0.42
CA TYR A 69 0.24 -21.88 0.49
C TYR A 69 -0.75 -21.13 1.41
N PRO A 70 -0.27 -20.66 2.59
CA PRO A 70 -0.96 -19.74 3.49
C PRO A 70 -1.68 -18.57 2.82
N TYR A 71 -3.01 -18.50 2.95
CA TYR A 71 -3.83 -17.47 2.29
C TYR A 71 -4.95 -16.92 3.20
N PRO A 72 -5.40 -15.66 3.05
CA PRO A 72 -6.55 -15.16 3.80
C PRO A 72 -7.84 -15.91 3.45
N THR A 73 -8.76 -16.00 4.42
CA THR A 73 -10.10 -16.52 4.13
C THR A 73 -10.77 -15.66 3.06
N THR A 74 -11.45 -16.32 2.11
CA THR A 74 -12.19 -15.65 1.05
C THR A 74 -13.68 -15.82 1.19
N GLY A 75 -14.40 -14.78 0.79
CA GLY A 75 -15.83 -14.78 0.70
C GLY A 75 -16.36 -15.70 -0.41
N PRO A 76 -17.69 -15.78 -0.58
CA PRO A 76 -18.28 -16.59 -1.63
C PRO A 76 -17.81 -16.12 -3.01
N ARG A 77 -17.64 -17.09 -3.92
CA ARG A 77 -17.28 -16.83 -5.32
C ARG A 77 -18.43 -16.10 -6.02
N VAL A 78 -18.17 -14.88 -6.49
CA VAL A 78 -19.11 -14.10 -7.29
C VAL A 78 -18.46 -13.73 -8.62
N GLY A 79 -19.10 -14.09 -9.74
CA GLY A 79 -18.62 -13.76 -11.08
C GLY A 79 -17.42 -14.59 -11.55
N ASP A 80 -16.48 -13.95 -12.27
CA ASP A 80 -15.32 -14.59 -12.90
C ASP A 80 -14.13 -14.78 -11.95
N ASN A 81 -14.24 -14.35 -10.68
CA ASN A 81 -13.23 -14.61 -9.67
C ASN A 81 -13.30 -16.08 -9.20
N PRO A 82 -12.28 -16.91 -9.50
CA PRO A 82 -12.33 -18.35 -9.19
C PRO A 82 -12.22 -18.65 -7.70
N ILE A 83 -11.69 -17.74 -6.89
CA ILE A 83 -11.36 -17.99 -5.47
C ILE A 83 -12.36 -17.31 -4.54
N GLY A 84 -12.89 -16.14 -4.92
CA GLY A 84 -13.75 -15.31 -4.07
C GLY A 84 -12.97 -14.10 -3.52
N ASP A 85 -13.69 -13.13 -2.97
CA ASP A 85 -13.07 -11.86 -2.57
C ASP A 85 -12.49 -12.00 -1.16
N ALA A 86 -11.23 -11.61 -0.98
CA ALA A 86 -10.72 -11.32 0.34
C ALA A 86 -11.29 -9.98 0.82
N LEU A 87 -11.71 -9.92 2.08
CA LEU A 87 -12.34 -8.75 2.68
C LEU A 87 -11.43 -8.19 3.78
N PRO A 88 -10.36 -7.46 3.44
CA PRO A 88 -9.49 -6.87 4.44
C PRO A 88 -10.24 -5.79 5.23
N TYR A 89 -10.05 -5.76 6.55
CA TYR A 89 -10.49 -4.67 7.43
C TYR A 89 -9.67 -3.39 7.22
N GLY A 90 -8.57 -3.50 6.48
CA GLY A 90 -7.65 -2.44 6.09
C GLY A 90 -6.28 -3.04 5.76
N GLY A 91 -5.27 -2.19 5.66
CA GLY A 91 -3.95 -2.63 5.27
C GLY A 91 -3.00 -1.49 4.95
N THR A 92 -1.87 -1.84 4.38
CA THR A 92 -0.85 -0.91 3.90
C THR A 92 0.05 -1.61 2.88
N SER A 93 1.04 -0.89 2.36
CA SER A 93 2.16 -1.46 1.63
C SER A 93 3.49 -0.98 2.22
N ILE A 94 4.54 -1.78 2.02
CA ILE A 94 5.93 -1.38 2.22
C ILE A 94 6.52 -1.12 0.84
N GLY A 95 6.95 0.13 0.65
CA GLY A 95 7.20 0.70 -0.67
C GLY A 95 5.92 1.18 -1.35
N ALA A 96 6.11 2.04 -2.33
CA ALA A 96 5.12 2.49 -3.29
C ALA A 96 5.77 2.52 -4.67
N TYR A 97 5.00 2.26 -5.73
CA TYR A 97 5.52 2.47 -7.08
C TYR A 97 5.93 3.92 -7.26
N ALA A 98 7.22 4.11 -7.47
CA ALA A 98 7.78 5.36 -7.92
C ALA A 98 7.85 5.28 -9.44
N PHE A 99 7.44 6.34 -10.11
CA PHE A 99 7.23 6.30 -11.55
C PHE A 99 8.45 6.87 -12.27
N PRO A 100 9.40 6.03 -12.72
CA PRO A 100 10.54 6.50 -13.48
C PRO A 100 10.08 7.05 -14.83
N CYS A 101 10.80 8.06 -15.29
CA CYS A 101 10.63 8.68 -16.62
C CYS A 101 10.94 7.75 -17.81
N TYR A 102 11.16 6.46 -17.57
CA TYR A 102 11.34 5.43 -18.58
C TYR A 102 10.24 4.39 -18.50
N ARG A 103 9.57 4.20 -19.63
CA ARG A 103 8.51 3.21 -19.80
C ARG A 103 8.94 1.78 -19.47
N ALA A 104 10.22 1.46 -19.63
CA ALA A 104 10.78 0.13 -19.42
C ALA A 104 10.73 -0.32 -17.96
N ILE A 105 10.78 0.62 -17.02
CA ILE A 105 10.96 0.35 -15.58
C ILE A 105 9.81 0.88 -14.72
N ARG A 106 8.71 1.37 -15.34
CA ARG A 106 7.63 2.13 -14.67
C ARG A 106 6.85 1.39 -13.57
N CYS A 107 6.96 0.07 -13.52
CA CYS A 107 6.37 -0.80 -12.51
C CYS A 107 7.42 -1.57 -11.70
N GLN A 108 8.70 -1.24 -11.84
CA GLN A 108 9.80 -1.96 -11.20
C GLN A 108 10.47 -1.14 -10.10
N VAL A 109 10.28 0.18 -10.13
CA VAL A 109 10.89 1.09 -9.18
C VAL A 109 9.96 1.33 -8.01
N LEU A 110 10.47 1.07 -6.81
CA LEU A 110 9.77 1.26 -5.55
C LEU A 110 10.49 2.32 -4.72
N THR A 111 9.72 3.15 -4.01
CA THR A 111 10.24 4.05 -2.98
C THR A 111 10.98 3.27 -1.90
N GLY A 112 11.99 3.89 -1.29
CA GLY A 112 12.72 3.31 -0.16
C GLY A 112 13.55 2.07 -0.50
N ARG A 113 13.88 1.86 -1.79
CA ARG A 113 14.77 0.77 -2.24
C ARG A 113 16.14 1.26 -2.68
N TYR A 114 16.28 2.51 -3.11
CA TYR A 114 17.50 3.01 -3.73
C TYR A 114 18.02 4.22 -2.98
N ALA A 115 19.32 4.28 -2.69
CA ALA A 115 19.95 5.43 -2.07
C ALA A 115 20.30 6.52 -3.10
N ASP A 116 20.57 6.14 -4.35
CA ASP A 116 20.84 7.05 -5.46
C ASP A 116 20.45 6.49 -6.84
N LEU A 117 20.60 7.31 -7.89
CA LEU A 117 20.29 6.93 -9.28
C LEU A 117 21.25 5.90 -9.85
N ASP A 118 22.52 5.88 -9.40
CA ASP A 118 23.50 4.91 -9.90
C ASP A 118 23.11 3.51 -9.43
N GLU A 119 22.71 3.41 -8.16
CA GLU A 119 22.17 2.22 -7.55
C GLU A 119 20.90 1.72 -8.26
N LEU A 120 19.96 2.62 -8.56
CA LEU A 120 18.77 2.30 -9.33
C LEU A 120 19.12 1.69 -10.70
N LEU A 121 20.04 2.31 -11.42
CA LEU A 121 20.44 1.90 -12.78
C LEU A 121 21.28 0.61 -12.78
N GLU A 122 21.98 0.30 -11.68
CA GLU A 122 22.64 -0.99 -11.49
C GLU A 122 21.63 -2.13 -11.39
N VAL A 123 20.55 -1.92 -10.62
CA VAL A 123 19.48 -2.92 -10.42
C VAL A 123 18.56 -3.01 -11.65
N HIS A 124 18.21 -1.87 -12.23
CA HIS A 124 17.29 -1.74 -13.36
C HIS A 124 17.95 -1.01 -14.54
N PRO A 125 18.87 -1.68 -15.26
CA PRO A 125 19.56 -1.06 -16.38
C PRO A 125 18.57 -0.74 -17.51
N VAL A 126 18.62 0.50 -17.98
CA VAL A 126 17.84 0.96 -19.13
C VAL A 126 18.78 1.11 -20.32
N ASN A 127 18.45 0.47 -21.44
CA ASN A 127 19.22 0.62 -22.67
C ASN A 127 18.49 1.52 -23.66
N GLU A 128 19.24 2.39 -24.31
CA GLU A 128 18.77 3.22 -25.42
C GLU A 128 18.64 2.39 -26.71
N GLU A 129 18.05 3.00 -27.75
CA GLU A 129 17.87 2.35 -29.06
C GLU A 129 19.20 1.98 -29.74
N ASP A 130 20.29 2.70 -29.42
CA ASP A 130 21.63 2.41 -29.93
C ASP A 130 22.37 1.32 -29.14
N GLY A 131 21.75 0.79 -28.09
CA GLY A 131 22.28 -0.25 -27.22
C GLY A 131 23.21 0.25 -26.11
N SER A 132 23.42 1.57 -25.98
CA SER A 132 24.10 2.14 -24.82
C SER A 132 23.20 2.09 -23.58
N THR A 133 23.80 1.96 -22.40
CA THR A 133 23.07 1.99 -21.12
C THR A 133 22.96 3.44 -20.65
N VAL A 134 21.75 3.83 -20.25
CA VAL A 134 21.45 5.13 -19.67
C VAL A 134 22.25 5.28 -18.38
N ASP A 135 23.00 6.37 -18.25
CA ASP A 135 23.68 6.73 -17.03
C ASP A 135 22.84 7.68 -16.17
N ARG A 136 23.39 8.10 -15.03
CA ARG A 136 22.74 9.02 -14.10
C ARG A 136 22.32 10.34 -14.76
N GLU A 137 23.15 10.89 -15.65
CA GLU A 137 22.86 12.17 -16.31
C GLU A 137 21.70 12.00 -17.30
N GLY A 138 21.72 10.94 -18.10
CA GLY A 138 20.63 10.60 -19.02
C GLY A 138 19.31 10.27 -18.31
N MET A 139 19.37 9.62 -17.14
CA MET A 139 18.18 9.38 -16.31
C MET A 139 17.62 10.70 -15.76
N PHE A 140 18.49 11.55 -15.22
CA PHE A 140 18.08 12.84 -14.67
C PHE A 140 17.51 13.77 -15.73
N ASP A 141 18.15 13.90 -16.90
CA ASP A 141 17.69 14.76 -18.00
C ASP A 141 16.30 14.35 -18.48
N GLN A 142 16.10 13.04 -18.70
CA GLN A 142 14.81 12.51 -19.10
C GLN A 142 13.73 12.80 -18.05
N CYS A 143 14.03 12.58 -16.77
CA CYS A 143 13.07 12.80 -15.69
C CYS A 143 12.78 14.29 -15.48
N SER A 144 13.79 15.15 -15.57
CA SER A 144 13.64 16.61 -15.54
C SER A 144 12.71 17.07 -16.64
N TRP A 145 12.88 16.55 -17.86
CA TRP A 145 12.02 16.87 -18.98
C TRP A 145 10.56 16.44 -18.75
N TYR A 146 10.34 15.21 -18.28
CA TYR A 146 8.98 14.70 -18.07
C TYR A 146 8.26 15.35 -16.90
N TYR A 147 8.93 15.48 -15.75
CA TYR A 147 8.32 15.91 -14.50
C TYR A 147 8.43 17.41 -14.26
N GLY A 148 9.44 18.06 -14.86
CA GLY A 148 9.83 19.42 -14.54
C GLY A 148 10.73 19.52 -13.30
N TRP A 149 11.30 18.39 -12.87
CA TRP A 149 12.22 18.35 -11.73
C TRP A 149 13.53 19.06 -12.07
N ASN A 150 14.01 19.89 -11.16
CA ASN A 150 15.20 20.71 -11.37
C ASN A 150 16.38 20.25 -10.51
N ALA A 151 16.14 19.32 -9.57
CA ALA A 151 17.16 18.78 -8.70
C ALA A 151 16.87 17.32 -8.34
N ILE A 152 17.92 16.58 -7.96
CA ILE A 152 17.84 15.14 -7.70
C ILE A 152 17.11 14.80 -6.40
N ASP A 153 17.08 15.73 -5.44
CA ASP A 153 16.30 15.63 -4.20
C ASP A 153 14.79 15.72 -4.44
N GLU A 154 14.34 16.08 -5.65
CA GLU A 154 12.93 15.98 -6.03
C GLU A 154 12.51 14.52 -6.33
N PHE A 155 13.46 13.58 -6.43
CA PHE A 155 13.19 12.15 -6.57
C PHE A 155 12.88 11.54 -5.20
N THR A 156 11.61 11.55 -4.81
CA THR A 156 11.12 11.06 -3.50
C THR A 156 11.27 9.56 -3.25
N PHE A 157 11.86 8.82 -4.18
CA PHE A 157 12.08 7.37 -4.07
C PHE A 157 13.54 7.02 -3.85
N ILE A 158 14.39 8.04 -3.71
CA ILE A 158 15.83 7.95 -3.58
C ILE A 158 16.24 8.58 -2.24
N GLY A 159 17.00 7.83 -1.44
CA GLY A 159 17.61 8.35 -0.23
C GLY A 159 18.08 7.25 0.71
N SER A 160 19.34 7.31 1.13
CA SER A 160 19.91 6.34 2.09
C SER A 160 19.20 6.35 3.44
N ASP A 161 18.67 7.50 3.82
CA ASP A 161 17.97 7.72 5.10
C ASP A 161 16.48 7.33 4.99
N GLU A 162 16.00 7.01 3.80
CA GLU A 162 14.61 6.68 3.47
C GLU A 162 14.45 5.22 3.03
N LEU A 163 15.49 4.39 3.19
CA LEU A 163 15.41 2.97 2.87
C LEU A 163 14.43 2.27 3.81
N ASP A 164 13.48 1.54 3.22
CA ASP A 164 12.43 0.83 3.97
C ASP A 164 13.02 -0.30 4.83
N PHE A 165 14.13 -0.89 4.41
CA PHE A 165 14.72 -2.08 5.00
C PHE A 165 16.06 -1.81 5.67
N VAL A 166 16.18 -2.25 6.92
CA VAL A 166 17.42 -2.24 7.70
C VAL A 166 17.85 -3.66 8.00
N GLN A 167 19.13 -3.96 7.76
CA GLN A 167 19.67 -5.28 8.07
C GLN A 167 19.88 -5.46 9.58
N ARG A 168 19.30 -6.52 10.16
CA ARG A 168 19.54 -6.95 11.54
C ARG A 168 20.90 -7.65 11.67
N ALA A 169 21.38 -7.78 12.91
CA ALA A 169 22.67 -8.44 13.21
C ALA A 169 22.74 -9.92 12.80
N ASN A 170 21.58 -10.58 12.65
CA ASN A 170 21.47 -11.96 12.17
C ASN A 170 21.46 -12.06 10.64
N GLY A 171 21.47 -10.94 9.91
CA GLY A 171 21.46 -10.85 8.46
C GLY A 171 20.09 -10.57 7.84
N ASP A 172 19.00 -10.73 8.60
CA ASP A 172 17.63 -10.54 8.07
C ASP A 172 17.35 -9.06 7.76
N TRP A 173 16.54 -8.81 6.75
CA TRP A 173 16.11 -7.46 6.39
C TRP A 173 14.78 -7.15 7.03
N VAL A 174 14.68 -6.00 7.71
CA VAL A 174 13.47 -5.64 8.45
C VAL A 174 12.98 -4.26 8.09
N SER A 175 11.67 -4.15 7.92
CA SER A 175 10.96 -2.91 7.67
C SER A 175 9.82 -2.74 8.66
N ASP A 176 9.64 -1.51 9.15
CA ASP A 176 8.48 -1.16 9.96
C ASP A 176 7.28 -0.89 9.05
N PHE A 177 6.09 -1.31 9.47
CA PHE A 177 4.85 -0.97 8.78
C PHE A 177 3.81 -0.42 9.74
N ARG A 178 2.93 0.42 9.20
CA ARG A 178 1.68 0.86 9.84
C ARG A 178 0.50 0.49 8.96
N ALA A 179 -0.31 -0.44 9.45
CA ALA A 179 -1.52 -0.87 8.76
C ALA A 179 -2.71 -0.03 9.26
N TRP A 180 -3.30 0.76 8.35
CA TRP A 180 -4.35 1.73 8.68
C TRP A 180 -5.71 1.05 8.83
N HIS A 181 -6.40 1.26 9.97
CA HIS A 181 -7.68 0.60 10.25
C HIS A 181 -8.67 1.45 11.04
N SER A 182 -9.97 1.27 10.74
CA SER A 182 -11.05 1.89 11.51
C SER A 182 -11.58 1.02 12.66
N ARG A 183 -11.39 -0.31 12.60
CA ARG A 183 -11.71 -1.28 13.68
C ARG A 183 -10.82 -2.51 13.53
N LEU A 184 -10.14 -2.91 14.60
CA LEU A 184 -9.34 -4.13 14.67
C LEU A 184 -10.14 -5.20 15.45
N PRO A 185 -10.83 -6.13 14.78
CA PRO A 185 -11.54 -7.19 15.48
C PRO A 185 -10.53 -8.12 16.18
N GLU A 186 -10.82 -8.49 17.43
CA GLU A 186 -10.08 -9.56 18.11
C GLU A 186 -10.19 -10.85 17.29
N GLY A 187 -9.06 -11.54 17.11
CA GLY A 187 -9.00 -12.77 16.32
C GLY A 187 -8.81 -12.55 14.82
N ALA A 188 -8.76 -11.30 14.34
CA ALA A 188 -8.40 -11.03 12.95
C ALA A 188 -6.95 -11.45 12.70
N ILE A 189 -6.65 -11.70 11.43
CA ILE A 189 -5.37 -12.22 10.99
C ILE A 189 -4.61 -11.13 10.25
N LEU A 190 -3.38 -10.88 10.66
CA LEU A 190 -2.43 -10.08 9.91
C LEU A 190 -1.66 -10.99 8.96
N TRP A 191 -1.65 -10.64 7.68
CA TRP A 191 -1.03 -11.43 6.61
C TRP A 191 -0.45 -10.51 5.54
N ALA A 192 0.63 -10.95 4.90
CA ALA A 192 1.29 -10.18 3.85
C ALA A 192 1.82 -11.05 2.71
N PHE A 193 2.06 -10.40 1.58
CA PHE A 193 2.78 -10.98 0.44
C PHE A 193 3.60 -9.91 -0.30
N SER A 194 4.62 -10.35 -1.03
CA SER A 194 5.43 -9.53 -1.92
C SER A 194 5.14 -9.92 -3.36
N ASP A 195 4.89 -8.93 -4.23
CA ASP A 195 4.75 -9.11 -5.67
C ASP A 195 6.06 -8.75 -6.38
N ASN A 196 6.93 -9.74 -6.57
CA ASN A 196 8.26 -9.61 -7.16
C ASN A 196 8.19 -9.52 -8.69
N ASP A 197 7.14 -10.09 -9.30
CA ASP A 197 6.92 -10.03 -10.75
C ASP A 197 6.15 -8.76 -11.19
N TYR A 198 5.82 -7.88 -10.24
CA TYR A 198 5.15 -6.59 -10.45
C TYR A 198 3.78 -6.70 -11.13
N THR A 199 3.10 -7.83 -10.93
CA THR A 199 1.78 -8.12 -11.50
C THR A 199 0.68 -7.22 -10.95
N SER A 200 0.91 -6.65 -9.77
CA SER A 200 0.02 -5.71 -9.09
C SER A 200 0.07 -4.28 -9.65
N CYS A 201 0.99 -4.01 -10.58
CA CYS A 201 1.09 -2.75 -11.31
C CYS A 201 0.47 -2.83 -12.71
N SER A 202 -0.37 -1.85 -13.04
CA SER A 202 -0.82 -1.62 -14.41
C SER A 202 -0.02 -0.48 -15.06
N PRO A 203 0.82 -0.75 -16.08
CA PRO A 203 1.58 0.31 -16.78
C PRO A 203 0.68 1.26 -17.59
N ASP A 204 -0.56 0.86 -17.85
CA ASP A 204 -1.56 1.63 -18.58
C ASP A 204 -2.47 2.46 -17.66
N GLN A 205 -2.25 2.45 -16.34
CA GLN A 205 -2.98 3.30 -15.39
C GLN A 205 -2.07 4.42 -14.87
N GLY A 206 -2.60 5.28 -13.99
CA GLY A 206 -1.85 6.37 -13.38
C GLY A 206 -2.54 7.72 -13.47
N PRO A 207 -2.29 8.62 -12.50
CA PRO A 207 -2.94 9.93 -12.42
C PRO A 207 -2.42 10.91 -13.47
N ILE A 208 -1.18 10.74 -13.91
CA ILE A 208 -0.53 11.64 -14.85
C ILE A 208 -0.53 11.04 -16.25
N ASN A 209 -1.05 11.83 -17.19
CA ASN A 209 -1.05 11.51 -18.60
C ASN A 209 -0.37 12.66 -19.36
N ARG A 210 0.96 12.65 -19.42
CA ARG A 210 1.73 13.71 -20.10
C ARG A 210 1.95 13.33 -21.55
N LYS A 211 1.68 14.30 -22.44
CA LYS A 211 1.86 14.14 -23.88
C LYS A 211 3.29 14.55 -24.24
N ARG A 212 4.03 13.67 -24.92
CA ARG A 212 5.32 14.03 -25.51
C ARG A 212 5.07 14.96 -26.69
N SER A 213 5.73 16.12 -26.67
CA SER A 213 5.48 17.22 -27.62
C SER A 213 5.86 16.90 -29.06
N GLU A 214 6.69 15.89 -29.28
CA GLU A 214 7.33 15.61 -30.57
C GLU A 214 6.65 14.49 -31.37
N ASP A 215 5.99 13.54 -30.71
CA ASP A 215 5.46 12.32 -31.34
C ASP A 215 4.00 12.00 -30.98
N ASP A 216 3.30 12.93 -30.32
CA ASP A 216 1.92 12.78 -29.83
C ASP A 216 1.69 11.57 -28.90
N GLN A 217 2.75 10.94 -28.39
CA GLN A 217 2.61 9.79 -27.51
C GLN A 217 2.30 10.22 -26.08
N TYR A 218 1.41 9.47 -25.44
CA TYR A 218 1.09 9.64 -24.04
C TYR A 218 2.03 8.81 -23.17
N PHE A 219 2.56 9.42 -22.12
CA PHE A 219 3.25 8.75 -21.04
C PHE A 219 2.26 8.58 -19.88
N ARG A 220 2.07 7.32 -19.48
CA ARG A 220 1.37 6.94 -18.26
C ARG A 220 2.38 6.33 -17.31
N GLU A 221 2.31 6.80 -16.08
CA GLU A 221 3.19 6.44 -14.98
C GLU A 221 3.09 4.98 -14.59
N GLY A 222 1.92 4.39 -14.74
CA GLY A 222 1.57 3.16 -14.06
C GLY A 222 0.80 3.47 -12.78
N SER A 223 0.17 2.45 -12.21
CA SER A 223 -0.45 2.51 -10.89
C SER A 223 -0.68 1.10 -10.38
N ASN A 224 -0.71 0.95 -9.06
CA ASN A 224 -1.30 -0.21 -8.42
C ASN A 224 -2.73 -0.41 -8.87
N PHE A 225 -3.13 -1.67 -9.02
CA PHE A 225 -4.54 -2.01 -9.02
C PHE A 225 -5.14 -1.72 -7.63
N ASN A 226 -6.38 -1.23 -7.60
CA ASN A 226 -7.01 -0.83 -6.34
C ASN A 226 -7.48 -2.03 -5.50
N ASP A 227 -7.46 -3.22 -6.08
CA ASP A 227 -8.09 -4.41 -5.53
C ASP A 227 -7.07 -5.46 -5.07
N VAL A 228 -5.79 -5.08 -4.96
CA VAL A 228 -4.70 -6.03 -4.68
C VAL A 228 -4.88 -6.77 -3.36
N LEU A 229 -5.27 -6.08 -2.28
CA LEU A 229 -5.57 -6.72 -1.00
C LEU A 229 -6.91 -7.48 -1.00
N ASN A 230 -7.80 -7.22 -1.96
CA ASN A 230 -9.06 -7.93 -2.14
C ASN A 230 -8.93 -9.20 -2.98
N PHE A 231 -7.95 -9.25 -3.88
CA PHE A 231 -7.70 -10.38 -4.77
C PHE A 231 -6.22 -10.76 -4.84
N PRO A 232 -5.57 -11.05 -3.70
CA PRO A 232 -4.13 -11.31 -3.71
C PRO A 232 -3.75 -12.49 -4.62
N ASP A 233 -4.61 -13.50 -4.76
CA ASP A 233 -4.42 -14.65 -5.65
C ASP A 233 -4.20 -14.29 -7.13
N LYS A 234 -4.75 -13.16 -7.59
CA LYS A 234 -4.55 -12.69 -8.97
C LYS A 234 -3.12 -12.20 -9.22
N TYR A 235 -2.44 -11.79 -8.16
CA TYR A 235 -1.16 -11.09 -8.19
C TYR A 235 -0.02 -11.94 -7.62
N ILE A 236 -0.33 -13.02 -6.90
CA ILE A 236 0.69 -13.92 -6.34
C ILE A 236 1.07 -15.00 -7.35
N THR A 237 2.31 -14.94 -7.79
CA THR A 237 2.95 -15.80 -8.77
C THR A 237 4.01 -16.70 -8.13
N GLU A 238 4.65 -17.54 -8.94
CA GLU A 238 5.81 -18.32 -8.52
C GLU A 238 7.00 -17.38 -8.36
N GLY A 239 7.71 -17.46 -7.23
CA GLY A 239 8.82 -16.55 -6.93
C GLY A 239 8.46 -15.38 -6.01
N ASP A 240 7.18 -15.21 -5.70
CA ASP A 240 6.71 -14.24 -4.70
C ASP A 240 6.96 -14.71 -3.27
N PHE A 241 6.90 -13.77 -2.33
CA PHE A 241 6.98 -14.07 -0.91
C PHE A 241 5.61 -14.00 -0.27
N VAL A 242 5.30 -14.91 0.67
CA VAL A 242 4.02 -14.94 1.39
C VAL A 242 4.28 -15.20 2.86
N THR A 243 3.46 -14.61 3.74
CA THR A 243 3.50 -14.92 5.17
C THR A 243 3.20 -16.40 5.40
N SER A 244 4.16 -17.13 5.95
CA SER A 244 4.00 -18.55 6.30
C SER A 244 3.26 -18.74 7.63
N ASP A 245 3.66 -17.97 8.63
CA ASP A 245 3.08 -17.94 9.97
C ASP A 245 2.31 -16.63 10.18
N PHE A 246 1.00 -16.74 10.23
CA PHE A 246 0.13 -15.59 10.42
C PHE A 246 0.11 -15.11 11.88
N GLN A 247 -0.16 -13.82 12.07
CA GLN A 247 -0.32 -13.25 13.40
C GLN A 247 -1.81 -13.04 13.71
N VAL A 248 -2.24 -13.44 14.91
CA VAL A 248 -3.59 -13.20 15.40
C VAL A 248 -3.61 -11.89 16.18
N ILE A 249 -4.53 -11.00 15.85
CA ILE A 249 -4.71 -9.73 16.53
C ILE A 249 -5.38 -9.94 17.88
N GLU A 250 -4.70 -9.54 18.94
CA GLU A 250 -5.18 -9.64 20.30
C GLU A 250 -5.97 -8.38 20.72
N ALA A 251 -6.98 -8.56 21.57
CA ALA A 251 -7.79 -7.45 22.05
C ALA A 251 -6.94 -6.38 22.75
N GLY A 252 -6.97 -5.15 22.20
CA GLY A 252 -6.26 -4.00 22.76
C GLY A 252 -4.76 -3.95 22.49
N VAL A 253 -4.23 -4.86 21.68
CA VAL A 253 -2.82 -4.86 21.25
C VAL A 253 -2.72 -4.28 19.84
N THR A 254 -2.06 -3.11 19.71
CA THR A 254 -1.92 -2.39 18.45
C THR A 254 -0.47 -2.33 17.95
N SER A 255 0.47 -2.93 18.66
CA SER A 255 1.89 -2.90 18.28
C SER A 255 2.64 -4.15 18.72
N GLY A 256 3.82 -4.36 18.14
CA GLY A 256 4.70 -5.49 18.47
C GLY A 256 4.47 -6.73 17.62
N TYR A 257 3.67 -6.63 16.56
CA TYR A 257 3.48 -7.71 15.59
C TYR A 257 4.73 -7.87 14.71
N GLU A 258 5.06 -9.11 14.39
CA GLU A 258 6.14 -9.45 13.46
C GLU A 258 5.59 -10.41 12.40
N LEU A 259 5.77 -10.07 11.13
CA LEU A 259 5.46 -10.92 9.99
C LEU A 259 6.77 -11.39 9.35
N VAL A 260 6.86 -12.68 9.08
CA VAL A 260 7.96 -13.24 8.30
C VAL A 260 7.42 -13.60 6.92
N LEU A 261 8.08 -13.13 5.87
CA LEU A 261 7.75 -13.49 4.49
C LEU A 261 8.68 -14.58 4.00
N ASP A 262 8.11 -15.74 3.69
CA ASP A 262 8.84 -16.87 3.15
C ASP A 262 8.69 -16.95 1.64
N TYR A 263 9.74 -17.43 0.98
CA TYR A 263 9.72 -17.65 -0.46
C TYR A 263 8.71 -18.74 -0.82
N ARG A 264 7.76 -18.42 -1.70
CA ARG A 264 6.80 -19.38 -2.20
C ARG A 264 7.51 -20.35 -3.14
N ARG A 265 7.80 -21.55 -2.61
CA ARG A 265 8.23 -22.71 -3.41
C ARG A 265 6.95 -23.46 -3.83
N ASP A 266 6.75 -23.57 -5.13
CA ASP A 266 5.72 -24.32 -5.88
C ASP A 266 4.61 -25.04 -5.07
#